data_AF-E4PTL1-F1
#
_entry.id   AF-E4PTL1-F1
#
_cell.length_a   1.000
_cell.length_b   1.000
_cell.length_c   1.000
_cell.angle_alpha   90.00
_cell.angle_beta   90.00
_cell.angle_gamma   90.00
#
_symmetry.space_group_name_H-M   'P 1'
#
loop_
_entity.id
_entity.type
_entity.pdbx_description
1 polymer ?
#
loop_
_entity_poly.entity_id
_entity_poly.type
_entity_poly.pdbx_seq_one_letter_code
_entity_poly.pdbx_strand_id
1 'polypeptide(L)'
;MKTPKEFKTFEEQIEILKSRGLIISNEQKSIEILKQENYYNIVNGYKDLFLKKSLDDNQDIFIENTNFDELYSLFLFDRELRSILLKYILIFERDFKTIIAYNFSKKYNKNNRIGHIFISRKL
;
A
#
# COMPACT_ATOMS: atom_id res chain seq x y z
N MET A 1 17.25 10.93 20.57
CA MET A 1 16.75 11.48 19.29
C MET A 1 17.16 10.51 18.18
N LYS A 2 16.23 9.98 17.36
CA LYS A 2 16.61 9.20 16.17
C LYS A 2 17.35 10.14 15.23
N THR A 3 18.59 9.83 14.90
CA THR A 3 19.36 10.55 13.88
C THR A 3 18.58 10.53 12.56
N PRO A 4 18.54 11.66 11.81
CA PRO A 4 17.92 11.66 10.49
C PRO A 4 18.63 10.62 9.62
N LYS A 5 17.85 9.74 8.97
CA LYS A 5 18.42 8.79 8.02
C LYS A 5 19.11 9.57 6.91
N GLU A 6 20.38 9.30 6.71
CA GLU A 6 21.14 9.87 5.61
C GLU A 6 20.51 9.50 4.27
N PHE A 7 20.56 10.44 3.33
CA PHE A 7 20.22 10.14 1.95
C PHE A 7 21.15 9.05 1.41
N LYS A 8 20.57 8.10 0.67
CA LYS A 8 21.30 7.06 -0.04
C LYS A 8 20.82 7.02 -1.49
N THR A 9 21.74 6.93 -2.45
CA THR A 9 21.40 6.73 -3.86
C THR A 9 20.74 5.37 -4.07
N PHE A 10 20.16 5.13 -5.25
CA PHE A 10 19.54 3.85 -5.54
C PHE A 10 20.58 2.71 -5.55
N GLU A 11 21.77 2.98 -6.05
CA GLU A 11 22.90 2.05 -6.07
C GLU A 11 23.33 1.72 -4.64
N GLU A 12 23.46 2.72 -3.77
CA GLU A 12 23.78 2.50 -2.35
C GLU A 12 22.69 1.70 -1.64
N GLN A 13 21.41 1.93 -1.98
CA GLN A 13 20.30 1.15 -1.43
C GLN A 13 20.39 -0.33 -1.84
N ILE A 14 20.74 -0.63 -3.09
CA ILE A 14 20.97 -2.00 -3.59
C ILE A 14 22.11 -2.65 -2.82
N GLU A 15 23.23 -1.96 -2.63
CA GLU A 15 24.37 -2.51 -1.88
C GLU A 15 24.01 -2.79 -0.42
N ILE A 16 23.24 -1.92 0.24
CA ILE A 16 22.73 -2.15 1.60
C ILE A 16 21.84 -3.40 1.66
N LEU A 17 21.01 -3.63 0.64
CA LEU A 17 20.14 -4.82 0.60
C LEU A 17 20.96 -6.09 0.43
N LYS A 18 21.95 -6.09 -0.47
CA LYS A 18 22.88 -7.21 -0.65
C LYS A 18 23.68 -7.49 0.62
N SER A 19 24.17 -6.44 1.29
CA SER A 19 24.95 -6.60 2.53
C SER A 19 24.12 -7.19 3.67
N ARG A 20 22.79 -7.10 3.60
CA ARG A 20 21.83 -7.72 4.54
C ARG A 20 21.39 -9.13 4.13
N GLY A 21 21.93 -9.67 3.04
CA GLY A 21 21.66 -11.02 2.56
C GLY A 21 20.53 -11.12 1.54
N LEU A 22 20.03 -10.00 0.99
CA LEU A 22 19.03 -10.05 -0.09
C LEU A 22 19.69 -10.37 -1.43
N ILE A 23 19.19 -11.39 -2.12
CA ILE A 23 19.65 -11.74 -3.46
C ILE A 23 18.99 -10.81 -4.48
N ILE A 24 19.82 -10.17 -5.30
CA ILE A 24 19.37 -9.27 -6.37
C ILE A 24 19.90 -9.82 -7.69
N SER A 25 19.02 -10.44 -8.48
CA SER A 25 19.41 -11.09 -9.73
C SER A 25 19.69 -10.11 -10.87
N ASN A 26 19.00 -8.97 -10.91
CA ASN A 26 19.20 -7.92 -11.91
C ASN A 26 19.13 -6.55 -11.24
N GLU A 27 20.29 -5.98 -10.94
CA GLU A 27 20.42 -4.72 -10.23
C GLU A 27 19.80 -3.55 -10.98
N GLN A 28 20.01 -3.48 -12.29
CA GLN A 28 19.45 -2.40 -13.10
C GLN A 28 17.93 -2.40 -13.05
N LYS A 29 17.31 -3.58 -13.17
CA LYS A 29 15.86 -3.75 -13.02
C LYS A 29 15.40 -3.34 -11.62
N SER A 30 16.10 -3.77 -10.57
CA SER A 30 15.77 -3.40 -9.19
C SER A 30 15.87 -1.89 -8.94
N ILE A 31 16.88 -1.22 -9.50
CA ILE A 31 17.03 0.24 -9.44
C ILE A 31 15.85 0.93 -10.12
N GLU A 32 15.45 0.51 -11.32
CA GLU A 32 14.29 1.07 -12.02
C GLU A 32 13.00 0.89 -11.21
N ILE A 33 12.82 -0.26 -10.56
CA ILE A 33 11.70 -0.51 -9.65
C ILE A 33 11.75 0.45 -8.45
N LEU A 34 12.91 0.63 -7.81
CA LEU A 34 13.06 1.53 -6.66
C LEU A 34 12.82 3.01 -7.04
N LYS A 35 13.17 3.42 -8.26
CA LYS A 35 12.86 4.75 -8.81
C LYS A 35 11.36 4.96 -8.96
N GLN A 36 10.63 3.94 -9.42
CA GLN A 36 9.19 4.02 -9.69
C GLN A 36 8.35 3.95 -8.41
N GLU A 37 8.66 3.00 -7.54
CA GLU A 37 7.78 2.61 -6.43
C GLU A 37 8.24 3.13 -5.07
N ASN A 38 9.45 3.70 -4.97
CA ASN A 38 10.12 4.14 -3.75
C ASN A 38 10.53 2.97 -2.82
N TYR A 39 11.80 2.99 -2.38
CA TYR A 39 12.37 2.01 -1.44
C TYR A 39 11.50 1.76 -0.20
N TYR A 40 10.90 2.81 0.36
CA TYR A 40 10.13 2.69 1.59
C TYR A 40 8.90 1.80 1.39
N ASN A 41 8.21 1.93 0.26
CA ASN A 41 6.98 1.19 0.00
C ASN A 41 7.25 -0.30 -0.18
N ILE A 42 8.31 -0.65 -0.90
CA ILE A 42 8.64 -2.06 -1.16
C ILE A 42 9.38 -2.65 0.04
N VAL A 43 10.50 -2.06 0.43
CA VAL A 43 11.39 -2.69 1.42
C VAL A 43 10.82 -2.52 2.82
N ASN A 44 10.58 -1.30 3.30
CA ASN A 44 10.09 -1.14 4.66
C ASN A 44 8.64 -1.61 4.84
N GLY A 45 7.85 -1.66 3.76
CA GLY A 45 6.48 -2.16 3.81
C GLY A 45 6.37 -3.68 3.98
N TYR A 46 7.34 -4.44 3.45
CA TYR A 46 7.19 -5.89 3.29
C TYR A 46 8.37 -6.72 3.78
N LYS A 47 9.52 -6.11 4.11
CA LYS A 47 10.74 -6.84 4.52
C LYS A 47 10.50 -7.76 5.73
N ASP A 48 9.63 -7.38 6.66
CA ASP A 48 9.49 -8.04 7.97
C ASP A 48 9.09 -9.52 7.83
N LEU A 49 8.41 -9.88 6.74
CA LEU A 49 8.03 -11.25 6.40
C LEU A 49 9.20 -12.10 5.91
N PHE A 50 10.30 -11.46 5.51
CA PHE A 50 11.50 -12.05 4.94
C PHE A 50 12.73 -11.88 5.84
N LEU A 51 12.59 -11.29 7.02
CA LEU A 51 13.69 -11.15 7.97
C LEU A 51 13.82 -12.41 8.84
N LYS A 52 15.05 -12.78 9.17
CA LYS A 52 15.32 -13.79 10.19
C LYS A 52 14.77 -13.30 11.52
N LYS A 53 14.00 -14.14 12.22
CA LYS A 53 13.60 -13.87 13.62
C LYS A 53 14.84 -14.03 14.51
N SER A 54 15.60 -12.95 14.66
CA SER A 54 16.72 -12.87 15.58
C SER A 54 16.23 -12.58 17.01
N LEU A 55 16.95 -13.08 18.02
CA LEU A 55 16.78 -12.68 19.42
C LEU A 55 17.44 -11.31 19.71
N ASP A 56 18.33 -10.86 18.83
CA ASP A 56 18.94 -9.53 18.85
C ASP A 56 18.23 -8.62 17.84
N ASP A 57 17.46 -7.66 18.35
CA ASP A 57 16.61 -6.70 17.61
C ASP A 57 17.37 -5.69 16.73
N ASN A 58 18.70 -5.78 16.65
CA ASN A 58 19.51 -4.68 16.15
C ASN A 58 19.92 -4.79 14.68
N GLN A 59 19.64 -5.90 13.98
CA GLN A 59 20.01 -6.04 12.57
C GLN A 59 18.93 -6.70 11.71
N ASP A 60 18.46 -5.97 10.70
CA ASP A 60 17.59 -6.48 9.64
C ASP A 60 18.40 -7.40 8.70
N ILE A 61 18.43 -8.69 8.98
CA ILE A 61 19.07 -9.71 8.12
C ILE A 61 17.99 -10.54 7.44
N PHE A 62 18.07 -10.68 6.12
CA PHE A 62 17.11 -11.48 5.33
C PHE A 62 17.32 -12.98 5.55
N ILE A 63 16.23 -13.75 5.41
CA ILE A 63 16.26 -15.21 5.39
C ILE A 63 17.12 -15.66 4.19
N GLU A 64 17.85 -16.75 4.37
CA GLU A 64 18.70 -17.29 3.29
C GLU A 64 17.89 -17.58 2.02
N ASN A 65 18.49 -17.26 0.87
CA ASN A 65 17.88 -17.38 -0.45
C ASN A 65 16.69 -16.45 -0.74
N THR A 66 16.44 -15.44 0.09
CA THR A 66 15.42 -14.42 -0.22
C THR A 66 15.84 -13.59 -1.43
N ASN A 67 14.94 -13.43 -2.40
CA ASN A 67 15.17 -12.60 -3.58
C ASN A 67 14.37 -11.28 -3.52
N PHE A 68 14.95 -10.21 -4.06
CA PHE A 68 14.24 -8.94 -4.26
C PHE A 68 12.97 -9.10 -5.11
N ASP A 69 12.99 -9.95 -6.13
CA ASP A 69 11.81 -10.21 -6.97
C ASP A 69 10.65 -10.83 -6.17
N GLU A 70 10.91 -11.62 -5.12
CA GLU A 70 9.88 -12.17 -4.23
C GLU A 70 9.24 -11.06 -3.39
N LEU A 71 10.08 -10.21 -2.79
CA LEU A 71 9.64 -9.04 -2.04
C LEU A 71 8.79 -8.09 -2.91
N TYR A 72 9.24 -7.85 -4.14
CA TYR A 72 8.52 -7.04 -5.10
C TYR A 72 7.22 -7.69 -5.57
N SER A 73 7.20 -9.01 -5.75
CA SER A 73 5.98 -9.76 -6.11
C SER A 73 4.91 -9.64 -5.01
N LEU A 74 5.32 -9.68 -3.74
CA LEU A 74 4.39 -9.49 -2.63
C LEU A 74 3.81 -8.06 -2.61
N PHE A 75 4.65 -7.05 -2.85
CA PHE A 75 4.20 -5.67 -3.01
C PHE A 75 3.18 -5.53 -4.15
N LEU A 76 3.45 -6.14 -5.31
CA LEU A 76 2.53 -6.12 -6.46
C LEU A 76 1.19 -6.76 -6.13
N PHE A 77 1.24 -7.93 -5.50
CA PHE A 77 0.04 -8.65 -5.07
C PHE A 77 -0.84 -7.79 -4.14
N ASP A 78 -0.26 -7.20 -3.10
CA ASP A 78 -1.01 -6.35 -2.18
C ASP A 78 -1.57 -5.10 -2.89
N ARG A 79 -0.79 -4.50 -3.80
CA ARG A 79 -1.24 -3.36 -4.60
C ARG A 79 -2.47 -3.70 -5.45
N GLU A 80 -2.46 -4.86 -6.10
CA GLU A 80 -3.61 -5.34 -6.88
C GLU A 80 -4.81 -5.63 -5.99
N LEU A 81 -4.60 -6.28 -4.84
CA LEU A 81 -5.65 -6.55 -3.87
C LEU A 81 -6.30 -5.25 -3.38
N ARG A 82 -5.50 -4.23 -3.03
CA ARG A 82 -6.00 -2.91 -2.62
C ARG A 82 -6.82 -2.24 -3.71
N SER A 83 -6.40 -2.35 -4.97
CA SER A 83 -7.15 -1.81 -6.12
C SER A 83 -8.53 -2.46 -6.25
N ILE A 84 -8.58 -3.79 -6.14
CA ILE A 84 -9.83 -4.56 -6.19
C ILE A 84 -10.74 -4.16 -5.03
N LEU A 85 -10.21 -4.13 -3.80
CA LEU A 85 -10.98 -3.77 -2.61
C LEU A 85 -11.55 -2.35 -2.72
N LEU A 86 -10.74 -1.38 -3.15
CA LEU A 86 -11.19 0.00 -3.31
C LEU A 86 -12.36 0.10 -4.29
N LYS A 87 -12.29 -0.60 -5.44
CA LYS A 87 -13.39 -0.64 -6.41
C LYS A 87 -14.70 -1.10 -5.78
N TYR A 88 -14.69 -2.18 -4.99
CA TYR A 88 -15.90 -2.71 -4.37
C TYR A 88 -16.38 -1.88 -3.18
N ILE A 89 -15.47 -1.25 -2.42
CA ILE A 89 -15.82 -0.29 -1.37
C ILE A 89 -16.58 0.90 -1.97
N LEU A 90 -16.13 1.44 -3.11
CA LEU A 90 -16.81 2.56 -3.77
C LEU A 90 -18.21 2.20 -4.29
N ILE A 91 -18.38 0.99 -4.83
CA ILE A 91 -19.70 0.47 -5.24
C ILE A 91 -20.62 0.35 -4.03
N PHE A 92 -20.13 -0.27 -2.96
CA PHE A 92 -20.88 -0.43 -1.71
C PHE A 92 -21.27 0.94 -1.12
N GLU A 93 -20.34 1.89 -1.07
CA GLU A 93 -20.58 3.22 -0.52
C GLU A 93 -21.70 3.95 -1.27
N ARG A 94 -21.69 3.90 -2.60
CA ARG A 94 -22.74 4.49 -3.45
C ARG A 94 -24.10 3.86 -3.16
N ASP A 95 -24.16 2.54 -3.10
CA ASP A 95 -25.42 1.82 -2.89
C ASP A 95 -25.95 2.08 -1.47
N PHE A 96 -25.07 2.11 -0.48
CA PHE A 96 -25.39 2.43 0.90
C PHE A 96 -25.94 3.86 1.06
N LYS A 97 -25.28 4.86 0.45
CA LYS A 97 -25.76 6.25 0.42
C LYS A 97 -27.15 6.36 -0.20
N THR A 98 -27.39 5.63 -1.28
CA THR A 98 -28.69 5.60 -1.98
C THR A 98 -29.79 5.05 -1.07
N ILE A 99 -29.53 3.93 -0.39
CA ILE A 99 -30.48 3.29 0.54
C ILE A 99 -30.80 4.23 1.70
N ILE A 100 -29.79 4.88 2.29
CA ILE A 100 -29.97 5.86 3.37
C ILE A 100 -30.84 7.03 2.89
N ALA A 101 -30.48 7.65 1.76
CA ALA A 101 -31.20 8.81 1.22
C ALA A 101 -32.67 8.48 0.93
N TYR A 102 -32.94 7.31 0.37
CA TYR A 102 -34.30 6.84 0.09
C TYR A 102 -35.12 6.65 1.37
N ASN A 103 -34.60 5.90 2.34
CA ASN A 103 -35.32 5.62 3.59
C ASN A 103 -35.50 6.87 4.45
N PHE A 104 -34.50 7.74 4.50
CA PHE A 104 -34.58 9.02 5.17
C PHE A 104 -35.67 9.90 4.53
N SER A 105 -35.65 10.03 3.19
CA SER A 105 -36.66 10.79 2.46
C SER A 105 -38.06 10.21 2.68
N LYS A 106 -38.22 8.88 2.64
CA LYS A 106 -39.51 8.21 2.89
C LYS A 106 -40.07 8.50 4.28
N LYS A 107 -39.21 8.52 5.32
CA LYS A 107 -39.64 8.74 6.71
C LYS A 107 -39.97 10.21 7.02
N TYR A 108 -39.20 11.14 6.46
CA TYR A 108 -39.29 12.57 6.83
C TYR A 108 -39.91 13.49 5.76
N ASN A 109 -40.32 12.98 4.58
CA ASN A 109 -40.95 13.79 3.51
C ASN A 109 -42.27 14.46 3.92
N LYS A 110 -42.95 13.99 4.96
CA LYS A 110 -44.28 14.55 5.32
C LYS A 110 -44.23 15.97 5.89
N ASN A 111 -43.09 16.43 6.42
CA ASN A 111 -43.00 17.74 7.11
C ASN A 111 -42.07 18.76 6.42
N ASN A 112 -41.27 18.37 5.43
CA ASN A 112 -40.36 19.29 4.75
C ASN A 112 -40.74 19.45 3.28
N ARG A 113 -41.48 20.52 2.98
CA ARG A 113 -41.61 21.10 1.63
C ARG A 113 -40.30 21.77 1.18
N ILE A 114 -39.17 21.05 1.27
CA ILE A 114 -37.93 21.41 0.59
C ILE A 114 -37.69 20.31 -0.46
N GLY A 115 -38.66 20.19 -1.36
CA GLY A 115 -38.44 19.51 -2.62
C GLY A 115 -37.38 20.25 -3.41
N HIS A 116 -36.50 19.49 -4.07
CA HIS A 116 -35.66 19.85 -5.21
C HIS A 116 -34.14 19.97 -5.08
N ILE A 117 -33.50 19.97 -3.89
CA ILE A 117 -32.04 20.28 -3.89
C ILE A 117 -31.10 19.07 -3.87
N PHE A 118 -31.50 17.88 -3.40
CA PHE A 118 -30.49 16.86 -3.05
C PHE A 118 -30.47 15.55 -3.86
N ILE A 119 -31.36 15.33 -4.84
CA ILE A 119 -31.53 13.95 -5.37
C ILE A 119 -30.92 13.70 -6.76
N SER A 120 -30.37 14.66 -7.50
CA SER A 120 -29.98 14.31 -8.90
C SER A 120 -28.70 14.85 -9.51
N ARG A 121 -27.88 15.71 -8.89
CA ARG A 121 -26.69 16.22 -9.61
C ARG A 121 -25.48 16.49 -8.72
N LYS A 122 -24.67 15.45 -8.58
CA LYS A 122 -23.20 15.41 -8.49
C LYS A 122 -22.81 14.36 -7.46
N LEU A 123 -22.39 13.21 -7.96
CA LEU A 123 -21.11 12.52 -7.71
C LEU A 123 -21.24 11.10 -8.26
#